data_AF-A0A1C3JCF8-F1
#
_entry.id   AF-A0A1C3JCF8-F1
#
_cell.length_a   1.000
_cell.length_b   1.000
_cell.length_c   1.000
_cell.angle_alpha   90.00
_cell.angle_beta   90.00
_cell.angle_gamma   90.00
#
_symmetry.space_group_name_H-M   'P 1'
#
loop_
_entity.id
_entity.type
_entity.pdbx_description
1 polymer ?
#
loop_
_entity_poly.entity_id
_entity_poly.type
_entity_poly.pdbx_seq_one_letter_code
_entity_poly.pdbx_strand_id
1 'polypeptide(L)' 'MVGNVWEWTTVQKGLAKGGAWSFSPEEAKVFNELYVPPSTAANYLGFRVVREL' A
#
# COMPACT_ATOMS: atom_id res chain seq x y z
N MET A 1 3.54 7.23 -5.04
CA MET A 1 3.94 6.26 -6.08
C MET A 1 2.71 5.42 -6.41
N VAL A 2 2.61 4.88 -7.62
CA VAL A 2 1.40 4.19 -8.11
C VAL A 2 1.79 2.86 -8.77
N GLY A 3 1.13 1.77 -8.39
CA GLY A 3 1.29 0.43 -8.96
C GLY A 3 2.45 -0.39 -8.40
N ASN A 4 2.76 -1.50 -9.07
CA ASN A 4 3.62 -2.60 -8.61
C ASN A 4 3.08 -3.31 -7.38
N VAL A 5 3.16 -2.68 -6.21
CA VAL A 5 2.75 -3.26 -4.92
C VAL A 5 2.08 -2.20 -4.07
N TRP A 6 1.11 -2.65 -3.27
CA TRP A 6 0.56 -1.83 -2.19
C TRP A 6 1.66 -1.58 -1.16
N GLU A 7 1.95 -0.32 -0.85
CA GLU A 7 3.03 0.03 0.08
C GLU A 7 2.49 0.24 1.49
N TRP A 8 3.04 -0.49 2.45
CA TRP A 8 2.74 -0.31 3.88
C TRP A 8 3.05 1.11 4.35
N THR A 9 2.17 1.62 5.21
CA THR A 9 2.37 2.86 5.96
C THR A 9 2.66 2.57 7.44
N THR A 10 3.01 3.60 8.20
CA THR A 10 3.26 3.49 9.66
C THR A 10 1.97 3.42 10.50
N VAL A 11 0.79 3.42 9.87
CA VAL A 11 -0.49 3.34 10.60
C VAL A 11 -0.68 1.94 11.19
N GLN A 12 -0.75 1.86 12.51
CA GLN A 12 -0.79 0.60 13.27
C GLN A 12 -1.97 -0.32 12.92
N LYS A 13 -3.10 0.24 12.44
CA LYS A 13 -4.27 -0.56 12.03
C LYS A 13 -4.06 -1.33 10.73
N GLY A 14 -2.91 -1.18 10.07
CA GLY A 14 -2.58 -1.82 8.82
C GLY A 14 -3.24 -1.09 7.65
N LEU A 15 -2.56 -0.05 7.17
CA LEU A 15 -2.96 0.72 6.00
C LEU A 15 -1.86 0.64 4.94
N ALA A 16 -2.25 0.32 3.72
CA ALA A 16 -1.40 0.37 2.54
C ALA A 16 -1.96 1.33 1.47
N LYS A 17 -1.06 1.90 0.66
CA LYS A 17 -1.36 2.92 -0.35
C LYS A 17 -0.72 2.58 -1.70
N GLY A 18 -1.23 3.18 -2.77
CA GLY A 18 -0.58 3.20 -4.09
C GLY A 18 -1.04 2.17 -5.12
N GLY A 19 -1.87 1.19 -4.76
CA GLY A 19 -2.29 0.13 -5.68
C GLY A 19 -1.20 -0.90 -5.95
N ALA A 20 -1.57 -2.02 -6.59
CA ALA A 20 -0.62 -3.03 -7.08
C ALA A 20 -0.78 -3.25 -8.59
N TRP A 21 0.15 -3.99 -9.19
CA TRP A 21 0.18 -4.26 -10.63
C TRP A 21 -1.11 -4.87 -11.20
N SER A 22 -1.86 -5.61 -10.36
CA SER A 22 -3.09 -6.29 -10.74
C SER A 22 -4.37 -5.48 -10.46
N PHE A 23 -4.26 -4.26 -9.93
CA PHE A 23 -5.38 -3.40 -9.57
C PHE A 23 -5.64 -2.34 -10.63
N SER A 24 -6.89 -1.89 -10.74
CA SER A 24 -7.26 -0.88 -11.73
C SER A 24 -6.64 0.49 -11.40
N PRO A 25 -6.46 1.37 -12.40
CA PRO A 25 -6.04 2.75 -12.16
C PRO A 25 -6.98 3.52 -11.21
N GLU A 26 -8.27 3.15 -11.18
CA GLU A 26 -9.25 3.74 -10.28
C GLU A 26 -8.92 3.42 -8.82
N GLU A 27 -8.50 2.20 -8.53
CA GLU A 27 -8.09 1.76 -7.19
C GLU A 27 -6.75 2.35 -6.75
N ALA A 28 -5.88 2.70 -7.69
CA ALA A 28 -4.54 3.22 -7.43
C ALA A 28 -4.47 4.74 -7.16
N LYS A 29 -5.63 5.42 -7.06
CA LYS A 29 -5.71 6.86 -6.73
C LYS A 29 -5.17 7.16 -5.33
N VAL A 30 -4.59 8.35 -5.17
CA VAL A 30 -3.89 8.79 -3.94
C VAL A 30 -4.76 8.76 -2.68
N PHE A 31 -6.07 8.99 -2.83
CA PHE A 31 -7.02 9.03 -1.73
C PHE A 31 -7.60 7.66 -1.38
N ASN A 32 -7.37 6.63 -2.20
CA ASN A 32 -7.81 5.28 -1.87
C ASN A 32 -6.94 4.65 -0.79
N GLU A 33 -7.53 3.70 -0.08
CA GLU A 33 -6.95 3.04 1.09
C GLU A 33 -7.22 1.56 1.05
N LEU A 34 -6.18 0.76 1.28
CA LEU A 34 -6.31 -0.66 1.54
C LEU A 34 -6.05 -0.91 3.02
N TYR A 35 -7.11 -1.27 3.76
CA TYR A 35 -7.00 -1.74 5.14
C TYR A 35 -6.87 -3.25 5.17
N VAL A 36 -5.82 -3.75 5.79
CA VAL A 36 -5.53 -5.18 5.94
C VAL A 36 -4.82 -5.43 7.28
N PRO A 37 -5.04 -6.57 7.96
CA PRO A 37 -4.34 -6.88 9.20
C PRO A 37 -2.81 -6.78 9.04
N PRO A 38 -2.05 -6.22 10.01
CA PRO A 38 -0.59 -6.07 9.91
C PRO A 38 0.19 -7.37 9.69
N SER A 39 -0.39 -8.52 10.03
CA SER A 39 0.19 -9.85 9.80
C SER A 39 -0.01 -10.37 8.36
N THR A 40 -0.70 -9.62 7.50
CA THR A 40 -1.02 -10.04 6.14
C THR A 40 0.21 -10.01 5.24
N ALA A 41 0.52 -11.14 4.59
CA ALA A 41 1.59 -11.26 3.59
C ALA A 41 1.06 -11.49 2.16
N ALA A 42 -0.26 -11.38 1.96
CA ALA A 42 -0.93 -11.56 0.67
C ALA A 42 -1.17 -10.21 -0.05
N ASN A 43 -1.94 -10.23 -1.13
CA ASN A 43 -2.45 -9.04 -1.82
C ASN A 43 -1.37 -8.09 -2.38
N TYR A 44 -0.21 -8.64 -2.76
CA TYR A 44 0.90 -7.89 -3.37
C TYR A 44 1.35 -6.70 -2.51
N LEU A 45 1.49 -6.92 -1.20
CA LEU A 45 1.97 -5.93 -0.25
C LEU A 45 3.51 -5.85 -0.27
N GLY A 46 4.03 -4.64 -0.22
CA GLY A 46 5.45 -4.32 -0.12
C GLY A 46 5.68 -3.10 0.77
N PHE A 47 6.89 -2.55 0.76
CA PHE A 47 7.23 -1.37 1.56
C PHE A 47 8.16 -0.43 0.81
N ARG A 48 8.11 0.84 1.21
CA ARG A 48 9.05 1.87 0.77
C ARG A 48 9.69 2.49 1.99
N VAL A 49 11.01 2.54 1.98
CA VAL A 49 11.79 3.15 3.08
C VAL A 49 11.71 4.67 2.97
N VAL A 50 11.50 5.32 4.11
CA VAL A 50 11.61 6.77 4.28
C VAL A 50 12.69 7.06 5.31
N ARG A 51 13.38 8.20 5.18
CA ARG A 51 14.37 8.68 6.15
C ARG A 51 14.12 10.15 6.45
N GLU A 52 14.46 10.58 7.65
CA GLU A 52 14.59 12.01 7.97
C GLU A 52 15.80 12.59 7.21
N LEU A 53 15.69 13.86 6.83
CA LEU A 53 16.69 14.54 5.98
C LEU A 53 17.85 15.10 6.79
#